data_AF-A0A836SMX5-F1
#
_entry.id   AF-A0A836SMX5-F1
#
_cell.length_a   1.000
_cell.length_b   1.000
_cell.length_c   1.000
_cell.angle_alpha   90.00
_cell.angle_beta   90.00
_cell.angle_gamma   90.00
#
_symmetry.space_group_name_H-M   'P 1'
#
loop_
_entity.id
_entity.type
_entity.pdbx_description
1 polymer ?
#
loop_
_entity_poly.entity_id
_entity_poly.type
_entity_poly.pdbx_seq_one_letter_code
_entity_poly.pdbx_strand_id
1 'polypeptide(L)'
;MLSVLRPEMAELGIPSRLDLHALPNPFRDGTTFRLRLPFGGKGFLRLYDVLGRPVRTLRGTWHPGEIFLSWDGRDEGGRKVASGVYVARLEVGGEVRTTKVLLVR
;
A
#
# COMPACT_ATOMS: atom_id res chain seq x y z
N MET A 1 23.42 11.33 -14.60
CA MET A 1 23.68 9.88 -14.47
C MET A 1 22.36 9.14 -14.59
N LEU A 2 21.93 8.86 -15.83
CA LEU A 2 20.67 8.19 -16.14
C LEU A 2 20.86 6.68 -15.89
N SER A 3 20.23 6.15 -14.84
CA SER A 3 20.17 4.71 -14.58
C SER A 3 19.31 4.08 -15.68
N VAL A 4 19.97 3.39 -16.61
CA VAL A 4 19.31 2.61 -17.66
C VAL A 4 18.61 1.45 -16.94
N LEU A 5 17.27 1.47 -16.93
CA LEU A 5 16.47 0.33 -16.50
C LEU A 5 16.96 -0.90 -17.27
N ARG A 6 17.45 -1.92 -16.56
CA ARG A 6 17.90 -3.16 -17.19
C ARG A 6 16.69 -3.86 -17.80
N PRO A 7 16.63 -4.08 -19.13
CA PRO A 7 15.49 -4.71 -19.78
C PRO A 7 15.17 -6.11 -19.21
N GLU A 8 16.16 -6.80 -18.66
CA GLU A 8 16.06 -8.10 -17.97
C GLU A 8 14.97 -8.12 -16.87
N MET A 9 14.75 -7.01 -16.15
CA MET A 9 13.75 -6.97 -15.07
C MET A 9 12.32 -6.96 -15.60
N ALA A 10 12.09 -6.34 -16.75
CA ALA A 10 10.77 -6.30 -17.37
C ALA A 10 10.37 -7.67 -17.90
N GLU A 11 11.31 -8.44 -18.45
CA GLU A 11 11.10 -9.81 -18.91
C GLU A 11 10.77 -10.77 -17.75
N LEU A 12 11.33 -10.53 -16.56
CA LEU A 12 11.01 -11.28 -15.34
C LEU A 12 9.69 -10.85 -14.67
N GLY A 13 8.95 -9.91 -15.26
CA GLY A 13 7.70 -9.39 -14.70
C GLY A 13 7.89 -8.56 -13.42
N ILE A 14 9.13 -8.15 -13.11
CA ILE A 14 9.43 -7.37 -11.91
C ILE A 14 9.10 -5.90 -12.20
N PRO A 15 8.28 -5.23 -11.37
CA PRO A 15 8.00 -3.82 -11.53
C PRO A 15 9.29 -2.99 -11.55
N SER A 16 9.35 -1.96 -12.40
CA SER A 16 10.51 -1.07 -12.46
C SER A 16 10.52 0.03 -11.39
N ARG A 17 9.39 0.25 -10.71
CA ARG A 17 9.23 1.30 -9.70
C ARG A 17 8.28 0.86 -8.59
N LEU A 18 8.52 1.39 -7.39
CA LEU A 18 7.62 1.24 -6.26
C LEU A 18 6.31 2.00 -6.53
N ASP A 19 5.18 1.30 -6.39
CA ASP A 19 3.84 1.87 -6.59
C ASP A 19 2.84 1.33 -5.55
N LEU A 20 1.83 2.13 -5.23
CA LEU A 20 0.76 1.80 -4.28
C LEU A 20 -0.57 2.34 -4.79
N HIS A 21 -1.54 1.45 -4.97
CA HIS A 21 -2.91 1.81 -5.34
C HIS A 21 -3.91 1.12 -4.43
N ALA A 22 -5.01 1.81 -4.10
CA ALA A 22 -6.16 1.21 -3.45
C ALA A 22 -7.30 1.04 -4.46
N LEU A 23 -7.90 -0.14 -4.53
CA LEU A 23 -9.04 -0.44 -5.38
C LEU A 23 -10.01 -1.43 -4.70
N PRO A 24 -11.32 -1.14 -4.68
CA PRO A 24 -11.94 0.11 -5.11
C PRO A 24 -11.54 1.29 -4.20
N ASN A 25 -11.57 2.50 -4.76
CA ASN A 25 -11.39 3.75 -4.03
C ASN A 25 -12.16 4.84 -4.77
N PRO A 26 -13.31 5.32 -4.25
CA PRO A 26 -13.86 5.10 -2.91
C PRO A 26 -14.34 3.65 -2.65
N PHE A 27 -14.48 3.25 -1.38
CA PHE A 27 -14.98 1.91 -1.00
C PHE A 27 -16.00 1.96 0.15
N ARG A 28 -16.84 0.91 0.26
CA ARG A 28 -17.87 0.75 1.33
C ARG A 28 -17.49 -0.31 2.36
N ASP A 29 -17.19 -1.52 1.90
CA ASP A 29 -16.98 -2.69 2.78
C ASP A 29 -15.51 -3.08 2.94
N GLY A 30 -14.71 -2.92 1.88
CA GLY A 30 -13.27 -3.09 1.93
C GLY A 30 -12.59 -2.57 0.68
N THR A 31 -11.28 -2.39 0.76
CA THR A 31 -10.41 -2.03 -0.37
C THR A 31 -9.20 -2.96 -0.38
N THR A 32 -8.65 -3.19 -1.56
CA THR A 32 -7.40 -3.92 -1.75
C THR A 32 -6.32 -2.96 -2.18
N PHE A 33 -5.21 -2.97 -1.44
CA PHE A 33 -3.98 -2.29 -1.79
C PHE A 33 -3.18 -3.17 -2.73
N ARG A 34 -3.04 -2.73 -3.99
CA ARG A 34 -2.09 -3.29 -4.95
C ARG A 34 -0.75 -2.56 -4.81
N LEU A 35 0.25 -3.31 -4.40
CA LEU A 35 1.65 -2.91 -4.28
C LEU A 35 2.39 -3.40 -5.51
N ARG A 36 3.21 -2.55 -6.13
CA ARG A 36 4.17 -2.97 -7.15
C ARG A 36 5.57 -2.75 -6.61
N LEU A 37 6.29 -3.83 -6.35
CA LEU A 37 7.57 -3.81 -5.64
C LEU A 37 8.72 -4.14 -6.59
N PRO A 38 9.63 -3.20 -6.90
CA PRO A 38 10.84 -3.48 -7.68
C PRO A 38 11.88 -4.30 -6.90
N PHE A 39 11.76 -4.34 -5.58
CA PHE A 39 12.63 -5.06 -4.66
C PHE A 39 11.82 -5.64 -3.49
N GLY A 40 12.37 -6.65 -2.84
CA GLY A 40 11.76 -7.27 -1.66
C GLY A 40 12.32 -6.73 -0.34
N GLY A 41 11.79 -7.24 0.76
CA GLY A 41 12.28 -6.96 2.10
C GLY A 41 11.17 -6.85 3.14
N LYS A 42 11.56 -6.51 4.37
CA LYS A 42 10.60 -6.14 5.42
C LYS A 42 9.92 -4.83 5.03
N GLY A 43 8.58 -4.81 5.12
CA GLY A 43 7.80 -3.63 4.79
C GLY A 43 6.57 -3.45 5.66
N PHE A 44 6.07 -2.22 5.63
CA PHE A 44 4.89 -1.78 6.38
C PHE A 44 3.96 -1.01 5.45
N LEU A 45 2.68 -1.35 5.48
CA LEU A 45 1.61 -0.51 4.96
C LEU A 45 0.80 -0.01 6.16
N ARG A 46 0.96 1.28 6.48
CA ARG A 46 0.31 1.93 7.62
C ARG A 46 -0.81 2.83 7.13
N LEU A 47 -1.96 2.72 7.76
CA LEU A 47 -3.11 3.58 7.51
C LEU A 47 -3.22 4.60 8.63
N TYR A 48 -3.47 5.85 8.25
CA TYR A 48 -3.65 6.98 9.15
C TYR A 48 -4.95 7.71 8.81
N ASP A 49 -5.56 8.35 9.80
CA ASP A 49 -6.60 9.35 9.51
C ASP A 49 -5.99 10.71 9.13
N VAL A 50 -6.85 11.69 8.82
CA VAL A 50 -6.40 13.04 8.39
C VAL A 50 -5.65 13.83 9.47
N LEU A 51 -5.76 13.43 10.74
CA LEU A 51 -5.02 14.02 11.86
C LEU A 51 -3.68 13.31 12.09
N GLY A 52 -3.34 12.31 11.27
CA GLY A 52 -2.12 11.51 11.40
C GLY A 52 -2.19 10.45 12.49
N ARG A 53 -3.38 10.16 13.05
CA ARG A 53 -3.54 9.10 14.05
C ARG A 53 -3.44 7.74 13.38
N PRO A 54 -2.69 6.78 13.93
CA PRO A 54 -2.57 5.44 13.35
C PRO A 54 -3.90 4.70 13.44
N VAL A 55 -4.29 4.07 12.34
CA VAL A 55 -5.55 3.32 12.20
C VAL A 55 -5.27 1.83 12.12
N ARG A 56 -4.40 1.42 11.20
CA ARG A 56 -4.12 -0.01 10.94
C ARG A 56 -2.71 -0.17 10.39
N THR A 57 -2.01 -1.21 10.83
CA THR A 57 -0.71 -1.62 10.28
C THR A 57 -0.81 -2.99 9.63
N LEU A 58 -0.45 -3.10 8.36
CA LEU A 58 -0.24 -4.37 7.64
C LEU A 58 1.26 -4.52 7.39
N ARG A 59 1.89 -5.58 7.92
CA ARG A 59 3.35 -5.77 7.86
C ARG A 59 3.69 -7.16 7.34
N GLY A 60 4.83 -7.28 6.67
CA GLY A 60 5.31 -8.55 6.16
C GLY A 60 6.73 -8.47 5.63
N THR A 61 7.25 -9.63 5.23
CA THR A 61 8.41 -9.73 4.34
C THR A 61 7.87 -10.03 2.96
N TRP A 62 8.18 -9.17 2.01
CA TRP A 62 7.62 -9.20 0.67
C TRP A 62 8.71 -9.45 -0.37
N HIS A 63 8.36 -10.16 -1.45
CA HIS A 63 9.24 -10.37 -2.59
C HIS A 63 8.99 -9.31 -3.67
N PRO A 64 9.95 -9.05 -4.57
CA PRO A 64 9.69 -8.23 -5.76
C PRO A 64 8.49 -8.81 -6.55
N GLY A 65 7.66 -7.93 -7.12
CA GLY A 65 6.45 -8.32 -7.84
C GLY A 65 5.21 -7.52 -7.42
N GLU A 66 4.03 -8.05 -7.76
CA GLU A 66 2.75 -7.49 -7.33
C GLU A 66 2.26 -8.18 -6.06
N ILE A 67 1.83 -7.38 -5.08
CA ILE A 67 1.30 -7.86 -3.80
C ILE A 67 -0.03 -7.19 -3.50
N PHE A 68 -0.98 -7.97 -2.98
CA PHE A 68 -2.33 -7.51 -2.66
C PHE A 68 -2.56 -7.63 -1.17
N LEU A 69 -2.89 -6.50 -0.53
CA LEU A 69 -3.21 -6.45 0.90
C LEU A 69 -4.62 -5.87 1.08
N SER A 70 -5.48 -6.55 1.83
CA SER A 70 -6.85 -6.09 2.04
C SER A 70 -7.02 -5.30 3.33
N TRP A 71 -7.90 -4.31 3.29
CA TRP A 71 -8.38 -3.60 4.47
C TRP A 71 -9.91 -3.50 4.43
N ASP A 72 -10.55 -3.88 5.53
CA ASP A 72 -12.01 -3.95 5.69
C ASP A 72 -12.59 -2.70 6.39
N GLY A 73 -11.79 -1.63 6.49
CA GLY A 73 -12.21 -0.41 7.16
C GLY A 73 -12.31 -0.54 8.68
N ARG A 74 -11.49 -1.40 9.29
CA ARG A 74 -11.34 -1.53 10.75
C ARG A 74 -9.97 -1.06 11.25
N ASP A 75 -9.93 -0.59 12.49
CA ASP A 75 -8.70 -0.24 13.18
C ASP A 75 -7.91 -1.49 13.65
N GLU A 76 -6.80 -1.29 14.37
CA GLU A 76 -6.02 -2.39 14.97
C GLU A 76 -6.80 -3.20 16.00
N GLY A 77 -7.76 -2.57 16.71
CA GLY A 77 -8.63 -3.22 17.67
C GLY A 77 -9.82 -3.96 17.04
N GLY A 78 -9.93 -3.97 15.71
CA GLY A 78 -11.04 -4.60 14.99
C GLY A 78 -12.34 -3.79 15.01
N ARG A 79 -12.32 -2.52 15.44
CA ARG A 79 -13.50 -1.65 15.42
C ARG A 79 -13.63 -0.98 14.06
N LYS A 80 -14.86 -0.81 13.57
CA LYS A 80 -15.10 -0.06 12.33
C LYS A 80 -14.72 1.40 12.53
N VAL A 81 -13.95 1.95 11.60
CA VAL A 81 -13.62 3.40 11.60
C VAL A 81 -14.73 4.21 10.92
N ALA A 82 -14.77 5.52 11.09
CA ALA A 82 -15.78 6.37 10.46
C ALA A 82 -15.63 6.47 8.93
N SER A 83 -16.69 6.85 8.22
CA SER A 83 -16.58 7.31 6.83
C SER A 83 -15.64 8.53 6.79
N GLY A 84 -14.79 8.61 5.77
CA GLY A 84 -13.80 9.68 5.67
C GLY A 84 -12.58 9.33 4.83
N VAL A 85 -11.65 10.28 4.79
CA VAL A 85 -10.36 10.14 4.09
C VAL A 85 -9.34 9.53 5.03
N TYR A 86 -8.61 8.55 4.52
CA TYR A 86 -7.48 7.91 5.17
C TYR A 86 -6.26 8.01 4.25
N VAL A 87 -5.07 7.96 4.83
CA VAL A 87 -3.80 7.92 4.10
C VAL A 87 -3.16 6.57 4.35
N ALA A 88 -2.93 5.81 3.28
CA ALA A 88 -2.12 4.61 3.32
C ALA A 88 -0.68 4.95 2.94
N ARG A 89 0.28 4.58 3.77
CA ARG A 89 1.72 4.81 3.63
C ARG A 89 2.45 3.48 3.57
N LEU A 90 3.00 3.16 2.41
CA LEU A 90 3.88 2.01 2.18
C LEU A 90 5.32 2.40 2.43
N GLU A 91 6.03 1.59 3.21
CA GLU A 91 7.47 1.69 3.46
C GLU A 91 8.11 0.32 3.23
N VAL A 92 9.06 0.24 2.30
CA VAL A 92 9.78 -0.99 1.98
C VAL A 92 11.10 -0.62 1.30
N GLY A 93 12.20 -1.33 1.63
CA GLY A 93 13.51 -1.11 1.01
C GLY A 93 14.05 0.32 1.11
N GLY A 94 13.65 1.09 2.13
CA GLY A 94 14.02 2.50 2.30
C GLY A 94 13.21 3.49 1.46
N GLU A 95 12.31 3.02 0.59
CA GLU A 95 11.41 3.87 -0.17
C GLU A 95 10.03 4.00 0.49
N VAL A 96 9.36 5.12 0.18
CA VAL A 96 8.03 5.46 0.70
C VAL A 96 7.09 5.77 -0.47
N ARG A 97 5.86 5.25 -0.41
CA ARG A 97 4.74 5.67 -1.27
C ARG A 97 3.49 5.89 -0.44
N THR A 98 2.65 6.81 -0.87
CA THR A 98 1.38 7.11 -0.20
C THR A 98 0.22 7.13 -1.20
N THR A 99 -0.96 6.73 -0.75
CA THR A 99 -2.21 6.97 -1.48
C THR A 99 -3.30 7.39 -0.51
N LYS A 100 -4.18 8.29 -0.96
CA LYS A 100 -5.42 8.60 -0.25
C LYS A 100 -6.42 7.47 -0.48
N VAL A 101 -7.22 7.17 0.53
CA VAL A 101 -8.29 6.18 0.48
C VAL A 101 -9.55 6.81 1.03
N LEU A 102 -10.63 6.79 0.26
CA LEU A 102 -11.93 7.32 0.68
C LEU A 102 -12.85 6.16 1.06
N LEU A 103 -13.31 6.18 2.30
CA LEU A 103 -14.31 5.26 2.83
C LEU A 103 -15.66 5.94 2.88
N VAL A 104 -16.64 5.39 2.17
CA VAL A 104 -18.02 5.86 2.08
C VAL A 104 -18.98 4.76 2.52
N ARG A 105 -19.68 4.99 3.63
CA ARG A 105 -20.70 4.07 4.15
C ARG A 105 -22.01 4.79 4.36
#